data_AF-A0A372JQN6-F1
#
_entry.id   AF-A0A372JQN6-F1
#
_cell.length_a   1.000
_cell.length_b   1.000
_cell.length_c   1.000
_cell.angle_alpha   90.00
_cell.angle_beta   90.00
_cell.angle_gamma   90.00
#
_symmetry.space_group_name_H-M   'P 1'
#
loop_
_entity.id
_entity.type
_entity.pdbx_description
1 polymer ?
#
loop_
_entity_poly.entity_id
_entity_poly.type
_entity_poly.pdbx_seq_one_letter_code
_entity_poly.pdbx_strand_id
1 'polypeptide(L)'
;GLAAAGLLAAVLPRAVPGGQPAAQGPELRVLTANLMFGNGSPDRIVELVRRTGADVLSLQEFPPEAVAKYENAGLTKLLPYKVTDTRWGAAGSGLYAKYPLRALPSLPKTQMAMPSAEFTLPGGRRVQITAVHPVPPISAESLGDWKRDLGELPSGTAGTTAAPPTAPSPGGGVVRVLAGDFNATLDHATLRRLLGRGYADAADRAGRGLVPTWGLGQSRPPLTIDHVLLDRRCAVRSVRVYDLPGSDHRALFARLRLP
;
A
#
# COMPACT_ATOMS: atom_id res chain seq x y z
N GLY A 1 8.92 31.85 14.79
CA GLY A 1 7.83 32.53 14.06
C GLY A 1 7.73 32.01 12.63
N LEU A 2 8.57 32.51 11.72
CA LEU A 2 8.47 32.23 10.27
C LEU A 2 8.77 30.77 9.87
N ALA A 3 9.77 30.13 10.48
CA ALA A 3 10.09 28.72 10.18
C ALA A 3 8.94 27.76 10.55
N ALA A 4 8.27 28.00 11.68
CA ALA A 4 7.10 27.23 12.09
C ALA A 4 5.90 27.44 11.15
N ALA A 5 5.66 28.68 10.72
CA ALA A 5 4.63 28.98 9.73
C ALA A 5 4.92 28.33 8.36
N GLY A 6 6.19 28.31 7.93
CA GLY A 6 6.62 27.64 6.70
C GLY A 6 6.45 26.11 6.77
N LEU A 7 6.82 25.49 7.90
CA LEU A 7 6.60 24.06 8.13
C LEU A 7 5.10 23.70 8.16
N LEU A 8 4.28 24.52 8.83
CA LEU A 8 2.83 24.35 8.84
C LEU A 8 2.24 24.46 7.44
N ALA A 9 2.62 25.47 6.66
CA ALA A 9 2.15 25.64 5.28
C ALA A 9 2.51 24.44 4.39
N ALA A 10 3.65 23.79 4.62
CA ALA A 10 4.08 22.62 3.86
C ALA A 10 3.29 21.33 4.18
N VAL A 11 2.68 21.23 5.36
CA VAL A 11 2.00 20.00 5.82
C VAL A 11 0.48 20.15 5.90
N LEU A 12 -0.05 21.37 6.06
CA LEU A 12 -1.49 21.65 6.14
C LEU A 12 -2.33 21.11 4.97
N PRO A 13 -1.86 21.15 3.70
CA PRO A 13 -2.61 20.57 2.59
C PRO A 13 -2.95 19.09 2.78
N ARG A 14 -2.14 18.33 3.54
CA ARG A 14 -2.34 16.90 3.81
C ARG A 14 -3.51 16.61 4.75
N ALA A 15 -4.02 17.63 5.43
CA ALA A 15 -5.19 17.57 6.31
C ALA A 15 -6.49 18.01 5.62
N VAL A 16 -6.41 18.44 4.35
CA VAL A 16 -7.55 18.92 3.57
C VAL A 16 -7.71 18.03 2.34
N PRO A 17 -8.92 17.49 2.07
CA PRO A 17 -9.13 16.71 0.85
C PRO A 17 -8.81 17.53 -0.40
N GLY A 18 -7.99 16.96 -1.28
CA GLY A 18 -7.69 17.54 -2.59
C GLY A 18 -8.77 17.23 -3.63
N GLY A 19 -8.67 17.89 -4.79
CA GLY A 19 -9.51 17.60 -5.95
C GLY A 19 -9.36 16.13 -6.40
N GLN A 20 -10.49 15.49 -6.73
CA GLN A 20 -10.53 14.09 -7.16
C GLN A 20 -10.70 14.01 -8.69
N PRO A 21 -10.01 13.08 -9.38
CA PRO A 21 -10.32 12.78 -10.77
C PRO A 21 -11.78 12.34 -10.97
N ALA A 22 -12.35 12.63 -12.13
CA ALA A 22 -13.69 12.17 -12.51
C ALA A 22 -13.69 10.68 -12.94
N ALA A 23 -13.21 9.80 -12.06
CA ALA A 23 -13.11 8.36 -12.28
C ALA A 23 -14.50 7.70 -12.22
N GLN A 24 -14.85 6.88 -13.23
CA GLN A 24 -16.20 6.29 -13.39
C GLN A 24 -16.20 4.76 -13.42
N GLY A 25 -15.05 4.12 -13.45
CA GLY A 25 -14.88 2.66 -13.47
C GLY A 25 -15.32 1.93 -12.19
N PRO A 26 -14.96 0.65 -12.02
CA PRO A 26 -15.32 -0.11 -10.82
C PRO A 26 -14.61 0.41 -9.56
N GLU A 27 -15.11 0.00 -8.40
CA GLU A 27 -14.44 0.28 -7.13
C GLU A 27 -13.45 -0.81 -6.74
N LEU A 28 -12.40 -0.40 -6.06
CA LEU A 28 -11.41 -1.29 -5.46
C LEU A 28 -11.24 -0.91 -3.99
N ARG A 29 -11.40 -1.87 -3.08
CA ARG A 29 -11.18 -1.70 -1.65
C ARG A 29 -9.88 -2.38 -1.25
N VAL A 30 -8.90 -1.60 -0.82
CA VAL A 30 -7.56 -2.05 -0.43
C VAL A 30 -7.41 -1.91 1.08
N LEU A 31 -7.00 -2.98 1.74
CA LEU A 31 -6.57 -2.97 3.14
C LEU A 31 -5.08 -3.32 3.19
N THR A 32 -4.29 -2.63 4.00
CA THR A 32 -2.89 -2.98 4.24
C THR A 32 -2.56 -2.93 5.72
N ALA A 33 -1.67 -3.82 6.18
CA ALA A 33 -1.22 -3.88 7.57
C ALA A 33 0.17 -4.54 7.71
N ASN A 34 1.09 -3.86 8.38
CA ASN A 34 2.27 -4.47 8.97
C ASN A 34 1.88 -5.20 10.27
N LEU A 35 2.26 -6.47 10.37
CA LEU A 35 1.84 -7.38 11.43
C LEU A 35 2.82 -7.44 12.60
N MET A 36 3.93 -6.70 12.59
CA MET A 36 4.96 -6.73 13.63
C MET A 36 5.42 -8.17 13.91
N PHE A 37 6.14 -8.78 12.98
CA PHE A 37 6.59 -10.17 13.03
C PHE A 37 5.45 -11.20 13.15
N GLY A 38 4.28 -10.92 12.56
CA GLY A 38 3.10 -11.79 12.64
C GLY A 38 2.30 -11.69 13.96
N ASN A 39 2.66 -10.78 14.86
CA ASN A 39 2.02 -10.60 16.17
C ASN A 39 0.65 -9.92 16.10
N GLY A 40 0.39 -9.14 15.06
CA GLY A 40 -0.91 -8.52 14.80
C GLY A 40 -2.07 -9.51 14.99
N SER A 41 -3.17 -9.02 15.56
CA SER A 41 -4.34 -9.85 15.88
C SER A 41 -4.99 -10.40 14.59
N PRO A 42 -5.02 -11.73 14.40
CA PRO A 42 -5.67 -12.35 13.24
C PRO A 42 -7.16 -12.07 13.20
N ASP A 43 -7.84 -12.18 14.35
CA ASP A 43 -9.27 -11.91 14.47
C ASP A 43 -9.60 -10.48 14.08
N ARG A 44 -8.76 -9.52 14.50
CA ARG A 44 -8.90 -8.13 14.09
C ARG A 44 -8.74 -7.96 12.58
N ILE A 45 -7.77 -8.62 11.95
CA ILE A 45 -7.61 -8.55 10.49
C ILE A 45 -8.83 -9.14 9.77
N VAL A 46 -9.31 -10.31 10.21
CA VAL A 46 -10.51 -10.94 9.63
C VAL A 46 -11.76 -10.06 9.82
N GLU A 47 -11.92 -9.46 10.99
CA GLU A 47 -12.98 -8.49 11.28
C GLU A 47 -12.87 -7.26 10.37
N LEU A 48 -11.67 -6.68 10.21
CA LEU A 48 -11.46 -5.52 9.34
C LEU A 48 -11.73 -5.85 7.87
N VAL A 49 -11.30 -7.00 7.37
CA VAL A 49 -11.61 -7.47 6.01
C VAL A 49 -13.13 -7.55 5.82
N ARG A 50 -13.85 -8.15 6.77
CA ARG A 50 -15.32 -8.26 6.74
C ARG A 50 -16.00 -6.90 6.80
N ARG A 51 -15.64 -6.07 7.78
CA ARG A 51 -16.24 -4.76 8.06
C ARG A 51 -16.05 -3.77 6.92
N THR A 52 -14.84 -3.74 6.35
CA THR A 52 -14.50 -2.84 5.23
C THR A 52 -14.93 -3.40 3.88
N GLY A 53 -15.21 -4.70 3.81
CA GLY A 53 -15.43 -5.43 2.57
C GLY A 53 -14.20 -5.39 1.66
N ALA A 54 -12.99 -5.43 2.21
CA ALA A 54 -11.74 -5.35 1.45
C ALA A 54 -11.74 -6.34 0.29
N ASP A 55 -11.36 -5.90 -0.91
CA ASP A 55 -11.26 -6.74 -2.09
C ASP A 55 -9.86 -7.37 -2.20
N VAL A 56 -8.86 -6.66 -1.67
CA VAL A 56 -7.47 -7.11 -1.55
C VAL A 56 -6.87 -6.63 -0.22
N LEU A 57 -6.08 -7.51 0.40
CA LEU A 57 -5.32 -7.30 1.62
C LEU A 57 -3.83 -7.44 1.32
N SER A 58 -3.03 -6.46 1.74
CA SER A 58 -1.57 -6.52 1.72
C SER A 58 -1.04 -6.64 3.15
N LEU A 59 -0.22 -7.66 3.40
CA LEU A 59 0.37 -7.94 4.71
C LEU A 59 1.89 -7.80 4.63
N GLN A 60 2.47 -7.14 5.63
CA GLN A 60 3.92 -6.99 5.83
C GLN A 60 4.31 -7.64 7.16
N GLU A 61 5.60 -8.00 7.29
CA GLU A 61 6.13 -8.79 8.43
C GLU A 61 5.35 -10.09 8.65
N PHE A 62 5.26 -10.87 7.58
CA PHE A 62 4.44 -12.05 7.47
C PHE A 62 5.30 -13.32 7.36
N PRO A 63 5.79 -13.86 8.49
CA PRO A 63 6.64 -15.04 8.51
C PRO A 63 5.82 -16.33 8.30
N PRO A 64 6.47 -17.47 7.97
CA PRO A 64 5.77 -18.73 7.64
C PRO A 64 4.75 -19.17 8.70
N GLU A 65 5.07 -19.02 9.98
CA GLU A 65 4.20 -19.36 11.11
C GLU A 65 2.93 -18.50 11.19
N ALA A 66 2.97 -17.27 10.67
CA ALA A 66 1.81 -16.40 10.62
C ALA A 66 0.76 -16.91 9.61
N VAL A 67 1.16 -17.62 8.55
CA VAL A 67 0.22 -18.08 7.52
C VAL A 67 -0.91 -18.91 8.13
N ALA A 68 -0.57 -19.99 8.84
CA ALA A 68 -1.56 -20.87 9.42
C ALA A 68 -2.44 -20.15 10.46
N LYS A 69 -1.87 -19.25 11.25
CA LYS A 69 -2.58 -18.45 12.26
C LYS A 69 -3.72 -17.63 11.65
N TYR A 70 -3.44 -16.93 10.55
CA TYR A 70 -4.42 -16.05 9.89
C TYR A 70 -5.44 -16.84 9.06
N GLU A 71 -5.01 -17.93 8.42
CA GLU A 71 -5.92 -18.80 7.66
C GLU A 71 -6.90 -19.54 8.59
N ASN A 72 -6.43 -20.04 9.74
CA ASN A 72 -7.28 -20.68 10.74
C ASN A 72 -8.29 -19.70 11.37
N ALA A 73 -7.92 -18.42 11.51
CA ALA A 73 -8.86 -17.37 11.92
C ALA A 73 -9.95 -17.07 10.85
N GLY A 74 -9.82 -17.63 9.65
CA GLY A 74 -10.82 -17.56 8.59
C GLY A 74 -10.51 -16.55 7.50
N LEU A 75 -9.26 -16.07 7.38
CA LEU A 75 -8.88 -15.10 6.33
C LEU A 75 -9.21 -15.62 4.92
N THR A 76 -8.90 -16.87 4.62
CA THR A 76 -9.14 -17.50 3.30
C THR A 76 -10.61 -17.78 3.02
N LYS A 77 -11.49 -17.75 4.04
CA LYS A 77 -12.95 -17.78 3.83
C LYS A 77 -13.47 -16.47 3.22
N LEU A 78 -12.75 -15.37 3.42
CA LEU A 78 -13.10 -14.05 2.90
C LEU A 78 -12.28 -13.66 1.66
N LEU A 79 -11.00 -14.03 1.64
CA LEU A 79 -10.03 -13.72 0.59
C LEU A 79 -9.29 -15.01 0.18
N PRO A 80 -9.90 -15.86 -0.66
CA PRO A 80 -9.40 -17.22 -0.93
C PRO A 80 -8.15 -17.27 -1.83
N TYR A 81 -7.87 -16.21 -2.58
CA TYR A 81 -6.72 -16.18 -3.49
C TYR A 81 -5.54 -15.48 -2.84
N LYS A 82 -4.35 -16.06 -2.94
CA LYS A 82 -3.14 -15.50 -2.32
C LYS A 82 -1.91 -15.58 -3.20
N VAL A 83 -1.01 -14.61 -3.04
CA VAL A 83 0.37 -14.63 -3.51
C VAL A 83 1.24 -14.20 -2.33
N THR A 84 2.07 -15.11 -1.82
CA THR A 84 2.86 -14.90 -0.62
C THR A 84 4.33 -15.17 -0.91
N ASP A 85 5.20 -14.32 -0.36
CA ASP A 85 6.65 -14.56 -0.26
C ASP A 85 6.98 -14.41 1.23
N THR A 86 6.79 -15.50 1.97
CA THR A 86 7.01 -15.55 3.41
C THR A 86 8.50 -15.70 3.68
N ARG A 87 9.02 -14.91 4.60
CA ARG A 87 10.40 -14.97 5.07
C ARG A 87 10.40 -14.75 6.58
N TRP A 88 11.39 -15.29 7.28
CA TRP A 88 11.50 -15.17 8.72
C TRP A 88 11.61 -13.72 9.19
N GLY A 89 11.13 -13.44 10.40
CA GLY A 89 11.14 -12.11 10.99
C GLY A 89 10.30 -11.11 10.18
N ALA A 90 10.84 -9.91 9.98
CA ALA A 90 10.13 -8.83 9.29
C ALA A 90 10.10 -9.00 7.76
N ALA A 91 10.89 -9.92 7.21
CA ALA A 91 11.18 -9.94 5.78
C ALA A 91 10.06 -10.51 4.91
N GLY A 92 9.04 -11.17 5.48
CA GLY A 92 7.94 -11.78 4.73
C GLY A 92 6.81 -10.80 4.41
N SER A 93 6.13 -11.03 3.27
CA SER A 93 4.94 -10.27 2.86
C SER A 93 3.95 -11.15 2.10
N GLY A 94 2.69 -10.71 2.03
CA GLY A 94 1.63 -11.45 1.35
C GLY A 94 0.52 -10.58 0.78
N LEU A 95 -0.10 -11.08 -0.27
CA LEU A 95 -1.31 -10.53 -0.88
C LEU A 95 -2.42 -11.57 -0.77
N TYR A 96 -3.58 -11.19 -0.26
CA TYR A 96 -4.81 -11.98 -0.27
C TYR A 96 -5.91 -11.21 -0.99
N ALA A 97 -6.74 -11.87 -1.80
CA ALA A 97 -7.77 -11.20 -2.58
C ALA A 97 -9.04 -12.03 -2.74
N LYS A 98 -10.14 -11.35 -3.04
CA LYS A 98 -11.42 -11.96 -3.47
C LYS A 98 -11.36 -12.54 -4.89
N TYR A 99 -10.46 -12.04 -5.71
CA TYR A 99 -10.36 -12.38 -7.14
C TYR A 99 -9.09 -13.21 -7.39
N PRO A 100 -9.09 -14.12 -8.39
CA PRO A 100 -7.90 -14.89 -8.76
C PRO A 100 -6.69 -13.98 -8.99
N LEU A 101 -5.62 -14.25 -8.24
CA LEU A 101 -4.34 -13.55 -8.37
C LEU A 101 -3.42 -14.33 -9.30
N ARG A 102 -2.83 -13.64 -10.28
CA ARG A 102 -1.68 -14.11 -11.04
C ARG A 102 -0.43 -13.42 -10.50
N ALA A 103 0.50 -14.19 -9.95
CA ALA A 103 1.80 -13.65 -9.52
C ALA A 103 2.52 -12.99 -10.71
N LEU A 104 3.17 -11.86 -10.43
CA LEU A 104 4.06 -11.17 -11.35
C LEU A 104 5.52 -11.42 -10.92
N PRO A 105 6.50 -11.22 -11.82
CA PRO A 105 7.90 -11.33 -11.46
C PRO A 105 8.25 -10.45 -10.24
N SER A 106 9.06 -11.00 -9.33
CA SER A 106 9.55 -10.28 -8.16
C SER A 106 10.43 -9.10 -8.57
N LEU A 107 10.43 -8.05 -7.75
CA LEU A 107 11.38 -6.95 -7.88
C LEU A 107 12.80 -7.49 -7.64
N PRO A 108 13.77 -7.17 -8.50
CA PRO A 108 15.12 -7.69 -8.37
C PRO A 108 15.78 -7.18 -7.08
N LYS A 109 16.54 -8.05 -6.40
CA LYS A 109 17.48 -7.67 -5.31
C LYS A 109 16.84 -7.02 -4.07
N THR A 110 15.60 -7.38 -3.76
CA THR A 110 14.90 -6.89 -2.56
C THR A 110 15.15 -7.83 -1.37
N GLN A 111 15.71 -7.28 -0.28
CA GLN A 111 15.97 -8.06 0.94
C GLN A 111 14.67 -8.48 1.64
N MET A 112 13.70 -7.57 1.63
CA MET A 112 12.36 -7.79 2.12
C MET A 112 11.47 -8.23 0.96
N ALA A 113 10.56 -9.17 1.20
CA ALA A 113 9.61 -9.64 0.22
C ALA A 113 8.64 -8.53 -0.19
N MET A 114 8.54 -8.26 -1.49
CA MET A 114 7.55 -7.34 -2.06
C MET A 114 6.79 -7.99 -3.22
N PRO A 115 5.99 -9.04 -2.96
CA PRO A 115 5.28 -9.78 -4.00
C PRO A 115 4.33 -8.85 -4.75
N SER A 116 4.30 -9.04 -6.07
CA SER A 116 3.39 -8.35 -6.97
C SER A 116 2.43 -9.34 -7.62
N ALA A 117 1.19 -8.93 -7.81
CA ALA A 117 0.17 -9.76 -8.44
C ALA A 117 -0.76 -8.94 -9.32
N GLU A 118 -1.37 -9.61 -10.29
CA GLU A 118 -2.41 -9.05 -11.14
C GLU A 118 -3.73 -9.79 -10.90
N PHE A 119 -4.84 -9.04 -10.90
CA PHE A 119 -6.19 -9.59 -10.90
C PHE A 119 -7.13 -8.72 -11.73
N THR A 120 -8.30 -9.25 -12.03
CA THR A 120 -9.34 -8.57 -12.82
C THR A 120 -10.57 -8.36 -11.97
N LEU A 121 -11.03 -7.12 -11.88
CA LEU A 121 -12.30 -6.76 -11.24
C LEU A 121 -13.49 -7.11 -12.14
N PRO A 122 -14.71 -7.22 -11.56
CA PRO A 122 -15.93 -7.25 -12.34
C PRO A 122 -15.97 -6.09 -13.34
N GLY A 123 -16.36 -6.38 -14.59
CA GLY A 123 -16.28 -5.40 -15.70
C GLY A 123 -14.94 -5.38 -16.43
N GLY A 124 -14.02 -6.31 -16.15
CA GLY A 124 -12.82 -6.54 -16.97
C GLY A 124 -11.63 -5.62 -16.66
N ARG A 125 -11.73 -4.78 -15.62
CA ARG A 125 -10.65 -3.86 -15.24
C ARG A 125 -9.49 -4.63 -14.59
N ARG A 126 -8.33 -4.64 -15.25
CA ARG A 126 -7.08 -5.22 -14.73
C ARG A 126 -6.42 -4.30 -13.71
N VAL A 127 -6.02 -4.88 -12.58
CA VAL A 127 -5.32 -4.22 -11.48
C VAL A 127 -4.03 -4.99 -11.19
N GLN A 128 -2.92 -4.27 -11.07
CA GLN A 128 -1.67 -4.79 -10.53
C GLN A 128 -1.45 -4.19 -9.14
N ILE A 129 -1.16 -5.04 -8.17
CA ILE A 129 -0.86 -4.64 -6.80
C ILE A 129 0.49 -5.18 -6.36
N THR A 130 1.26 -4.36 -5.64
CA THR A 130 2.51 -4.76 -4.99
C THR A 130 2.37 -4.55 -3.48
N ALA A 131 2.68 -5.59 -2.70
CA ALA A 131 2.91 -5.43 -1.26
C ALA A 131 4.27 -4.75 -1.06
N VAL A 132 4.28 -3.56 -0.46
CA VAL A 132 5.50 -2.77 -0.28
C VAL A 132 5.98 -2.89 1.16
N HIS A 133 7.26 -3.24 1.33
CA HIS A 133 7.92 -3.28 2.61
C HIS A 133 9.44 -3.22 2.43
N PRO A 134 10.05 -2.10 2.04
CA PRO A 134 11.50 -2.00 1.94
C PRO A 134 12.13 -2.06 3.34
N VAL A 135 13.43 -2.39 3.40
CA VAL A 135 14.21 -2.33 4.66
C VAL A 135 14.05 -0.94 5.31
N PRO A 136 13.84 -0.83 6.63
CA PRO A 136 13.75 0.47 7.30
C PRO A 136 15.09 1.23 7.23
N PRO A 137 15.10 2.55 6.90
CA PRO A 137 16.32 3.33 6.70
C PRO A 137 16.93 3.81 8.04
N ILE A 138 17.32 2.88 8.92
CA ILE A 138 17.84 3.15 10.27
C ILE A 138 19.37 3.15 10.37
N SER A 139 20.06 2.84 9.27
CA SER A 139 21.52 2.84 9.15
C SER A 139 21.94 3.36 7.77
N ALA A 140 23.22 3.71 7.58
CA ALA A 140 23.71 4.18 6.27
C ALA A 140 23.56 3.12 5.17
N GLU A 141 23.77 1.85 5.51
CA GLU A 141 23.58 0.71 4.62
C GLU A 141 22.10 0.52 4.24
N SER A 142 21.22 0.40 5.25
CA SER A 142 19.78 0.21 5.03
C SER A 142 19.13 1.41 4.34
N LEU A 143 19.68 2.63 4.48
CA LEU A 143 19.24 3.79 3.72
C LEU A 143 19.51 3.63 2.21
N GLY A 144 20.63 3.02 1.83
CA GLY A 144 20.96 2.72 0.43
C GLY A 144 20.00 1.68 -0.15
N ASP A 145 19.74 0.61 0.60
CA ASP A 145 18.80 -0.43 0.22
C ASP A 145 17.37 0.09 0.08
N TRP A 146 16.90 0.83 1.08
CA TRP A 146 15.59 1.46 1.07
C TRP A 146 15.37 2.36 -0.16
N LYS A 147 16.38 3.18 -0.51
CA LYS A 147 16.31 4.03 -1.71
C LYS A 147 16.25 3.22 -3.00
N ARG A 148 17.05 2.16 -3.09
CA ARG A 148 17.06 1.26 -4.25
C ARG A 148 15.71 0.58 -4.40
N ASP A 149 15.22 -0.05 -3.34
CA ASP A 149 13.97 -0.82 -3.34
C ASP A 149 12.77 0.05 -3.75
N LEU A 150 12.68 1.31 -3.25
CA LEU A 150 11.65 2.26 -3.71
C LEU A 150 11.85 2.73 -5.16
N GLY A 151 13.09 2.72 -5.65
CA GLY A 151 13.44 3.01 -7.04
C GLY A 151 13.00 1.92 -8.02
N GLU A 152 13.04 0.66 -7.61
CA GLU A 152 12.64 -0.50 -8.42
C GLU A 152 11.12 -0.64 -8.58
N LEU A 153 10.32 -0.01 -7.70
CA LEU A 153 8.85 -0.04 -7.81
C LEU A 153 8.39 0.48 -9.19
N PRO A 154 7.34 -0.10 -9.80
CA PRO A 154 6.92 0.29 -11.14
C PRO A 154 6.32 1.70 -11.16
N SER A 155 6.36 2.37 -12.31
CA SER A 155 5.69 3.68 -12.49
C SER A 155 4.17 3.54 -12.46
N GLY A 156 3.43 4.52 -11.93
CA GLY A 156 1.99 4.40 -11.68
C GLY A 156 1.11 4.42 -12.92
N THR A 157 1.56 5.05 -14.01
CA THR A 157 0.88 4.99 -15.31
C THR A 157 1.57 3.99 -16.22
N ALA A 158 0.84 2.98 -16.69
CA ALA A 158 1.32 2.10 -17.76
C ALA A 158 1.31 2.89 -19.08
N GLY A 159 2.47 3.35 -19.56
CA GLY A 159 2.61 3.87 -20.95
C GLY A 159 3.47 5.11 -21.18
N THR A 160 4.70 5.20 -20.67
CA THR A 160 5.68 6.20 -21.19
C THR A 160 7.11 5.67 -21.37
N THR A 161 7.33 4.35 -21.37
CA THR A 161 8.62 3.78 -21.78
C THR A 161 8.54 3.28 -23.22
N ALA A 162 8.97 4.14 -24.15
CA ALA A 162 9.63 3.82 -25.43
C ALA A 162 9.00 2.79 -26.41
N ALA A 163 7.68 2.60 -26.42
CA ALA A 163 7.00 1.94 -27.55
C ALA A 163 6.04 2.94 -28.21
N PRO A 164 6.05 3.08 -29.55
CA PRO A 164 5.10 3.94 -30.25
C PRO A 164 3.67 3.47 -29.94
N PRO A 165 2.70 4.39 -29.82
CA PRO A 165 1.33 4.05 -29.44
C PRO A 165 0.66 3.24 -30.55
N THR A 166 0.73 1.90 -30.46
CA THR A 166 -0.10 1.02 -31.28
C THR A 166 -1.48 0.94 -30.64
N ALA A 167 -2.38 1.80 -31.14
CA ALA A 167 -3.82 1.87 -30.87
C ALA A 167 -4.25 2.03 -29.39
N PRO A 168 -5.22 2.92 -29.10
CA PRO A 168 -5.82 3.00 -27.77
C PRO A 168 -6.50 1.66 -27.43
N SER A 169 -5.98 0.96 -26.41
CA SER A 169 -6.65 -0.21 -25.86
C SER A 169 -8.01 0.22 -25.30
N PRO A 170 -9.14 -0.39 -25.72
CA PRO A 170 -10.49 0.03 -25.31
C PRO A 170 -10.77 0.02 -23.80
N GLY A 171 -9.88 -0.57 -23.01
CA GLY A 171 -10.01 -0.76 -21.56
C GLY A 171 -9.13 0.13 -20.69
N GLY A 172 -8.65 1.30 -21.13
CA GLY A 172 -8.04 2.33 -20.26
C GLY A 172 -6.72 1.97 -19.52
N GLY A 173 -6.05 0.90 -19.92
CA GLY A 173 -4.78 0.44 -19.34
C GLY A 173 -4.91 -0.26 -17.97
N VAL A 174 -3.85 -0.95 -17.59
CA VAL A 174 -3.71 -1.59 -16.27
C VAL A 174 -3.61 -0.51 -15.18
N VAL A 175 -4.40 -0.64 -14.12
CA VAL A 175 -4.31 0.22 -12.92
C VAL A 175 -3.28 -0.36 -11.96
N ARG A 176 -2.38 0.46 -11.44
CA ARG A 176 -1.37 0.05 -10.46
C ARG A 176 -1.67 0.59 -9.07
N VAL A 177 -1.46 -0.27 -8.07
CA VAL A 177 -1.57 0.02 -6.64
C VAL A 177 -0.32 -0.48 -5.94
N LEU A 178 0.26 0.33 -5.07
CA LEU A 178 1.33 -0.06 -4.15
C LEU A 178 0.79 0.12 -2.75
N ALA A 179 0.76 -0.93 -1.93
CA ALA A 179 0.16 -0.89 -0.60
C ALA A 179 1.10 -1.54 0.41
N GLY A 180 1.33 -0.87 1.52
CA GLY A 180 2.20 -1.40 2.57
C GLY A 180 2.87 -0.34 3.41
N ASP A 181 3.82 -0.79 4.22
CA ASP A 181 4.74 0.06 4.97
C ASP A 181 5.89 0.48 4.05
N PHE A 182 6.02 1.78 3.80
CA PHE A 182 7.10 2.32 2.96
C PHE A 182 8.32 2.72 3.77
N ASN A 183 8.26 2.62 5.10
CA ASN A 183 9.26 3.17 6.02
C ASN A 183 9.56 4.65 5.73
N ALA A 184 8.52 5.40 5.32
CA ALA A 184 8.68 6.72 4.73
C ALA A 184 7.46 7.62 4.97
N THR A 185 7.68 8.84 5.45
CA THR A 185 6.65 9.90 5.40
C THR A 185 6.66 10.63 4.06
N LEU A 186 5.60 11.40 3.76
CA LEU A 186 5.51 12.29 2.59
C LEU A 186 6.61 13.38 2.55
N ASP A 187 7.34 13.57 3.64
CA ASP A 187 8.47 14.49 3.73
C ASP A 187 9.76 13.91 3.12
N HIS A 188 9.80 12.60 2.88
CA HIS A 188 10.93 11.94 2.26
C HIS A 188 10.98 12.22 0.75
N ALA A 189 12.10 12.77 0.27
CA ALA A 189 12.31 13.04 -1.15
C ALA A 189 12.20 11.77 -2.02
N THR A 190 12.62 10.62 -1.51
CA THR A 190 12.49 9.33 -2.21
C THR A 190 11.04 8.94 -2.46
N LEU A 191 10.17 9.06 -1.44
CA LEU A 191 8.74 8.79 -1.60
C LEU A 191 8.09 9.80 -2.56
N ARG A 192 8.44 11.09 -2.47
CA ARG A 192 7.93 12.10 -3.42
C ARG A 192 8.37 11.84 -4.86
N ARG A 193 9.58 11.34 -5.10
CA ARG A 193 10.01 10.90 -6.44
C ARG A 193 9.15 9.74 -6.95
N LEU A 194 8.82 8.78 -6.09
CA LEU A 194 7.92 7.68 -6.44
C LEU A 194 6.52 8.21 -6.80
N LEU A 195 5.95 9.13 -6.01
CA LEU A 195 4.69 9.81 -6.33
C LEU A 195 4.74 10.47 -7.73
N GLY A 196 5.83 11.18 -8.03
CA GLY A 196 6.07 11.82 -9.33
C GLY A 196 5.98 10.87 -10.53
N ARG A 197 6.20 9.55 -10.34
CA ARG A 197 6.17 8.54 -11.41
C ARG A 197 4.79 8.08 -11.85
N GLY A 198 3.70 8.66 -11.32
CA GLY A 198 2.37 8.16 -11.70
C GLY A 198 1.36 8.07 -10.58
N TYR A 199 1.79 8.24 -9.34
CA TYR A 199 0.99 7.90 -8.19
C TYR A 199 0.43 9.12 -7.49
N ALA A 200 -0.70 8.92 -6.85
CA ALA A 200 -1.10 9.71 -5.70
C ALA A 200 -0.96 8.86 -4.44
N ASP A 201 -0.92 9.51 -3.27
CA ASP A 201 -1.16 8.83 -2.00
C ASP A 201 -2.65 8.93 -1.63
N ALA A 202 -3.23 7.82 -1.18
CA ALA A 202 -4.66 7.78 -0.85
C ALA A 202 -4.99 8.65 0.37
N ALA A 203 -4.17 8.61 1.42
CA ALA A 203 -4.42 9.33 2.65
C ALA A 203 -4.27 10.84 2.44
N ASP A 204 -3.22 11.28 1.74
CA ASP A 204 -3.01 12.67 1.33
C ASP A 204 -4.20 13.21 0.55
N ARG A 205 -4.64 12.50 -0.51
CA ARG A 205 -5.82 12.92 -1.31
C ARG A 205 -7.10 13.02 -0.50
N ALA A 206 -7.24 12.22 0.54
CA ALA A 206 -8.41 12.22 1.42
C ALA A 206 -8.32 13.24 2.57
N GLY A 207 -7.25 14.05 2.65
CA GLY A 207 -7.02 14.94 3.80
C GLY A 207 -6.71 14.19 5.09
N ARG A 208 -6.13 12.99 4.97
CA ARG A 208 -5.78 12.08 6.06
C ARG A 208 -4.28 11.80 6.12
N GLY A 209 -3.45 12.53 5.37
CA GLY A 209 -2.00 12.27 5.26
C GLY A 209 -1.23 12.52 6.57
N LEU A 210 -1.83 13.20 7.55
CA LEU A 210 -1.27 13.42 8.88
C LEU A 210 -1.77 12.42 9.93
N VAL A 211 -2.62 11.47 9.57
CA VAL A 211 -3.10 10.44 10.51
C VAL A 211 -2.00 9.38 10.64
N PRO A 212 -1.39 9.22 11.82
CA PRO A 212 -0.24 8.34 11.96
C PRO A 212 -0.62 6.89 11.72
N THR A 213 0.29 6.07 11.24
CA THR A 213 0.08 4.63 11.10
C THR A 213 1.03 3.83 11.98
N TRP A 214 2.07 4.46 12.53
CA TRP A 214 3.08 3.81 13.34
C TRP A 214 3.43 4.62 14.60
N GLY A 215 3.86 3.94 15.65
CA GLY A 215 4.52 4.55 16.81
C GLY A 215 3.59 5.22 17.82
N LEU A 216 2.29 4.91 17.81
CA LEU A 216 1.36 5.43 18.81
C LEU A 216 1.68 4.88 20.21
N GLY A 217 1.76 5.77 21.20
CA GLY A 217 2.08 5.39 22.58
C GLY A 217 3.56 5.10 22.84
N GLN A 218 4.43 5.27 21.83
CA GLN A 218 5.88 5.22 22.02
C GLN A 218 6.43 6.58 22.48
N SER A 219 7.67 6.61 22.96
CA SER A 219 8.36 7.85 23.38
C SER A 219 8.71 8.77 22.21
N ARG A 220 8.65 8.27 20.97
CA ARG A 220 8.92 9.01 19.74
C ARG A 220 7.63 9.51 19.10
N PRO A 221 7.67 10.62 18.32
CA PRO A 221 6.51 11.09 17.60
C PRO A 221 5.97 10.01 16.66
N PRO A 222 4.63 9.80 16.62
CA PRO A 222 4.03 8.84 15.72
C PRO A 222 4.15 9.33 14.27
N LEU A 223 4.25 8.40 13.32
CA LEU A 223 4.53 8.68 11.91
C LEU A 223 3.48 8.07 10.98
N THR A 224 3.30 8.69 9.82
CA THR A 224 2.51 8.12 8.71
C THR A 224 3.48 7.47 7.72
N ILE A 225 3.70 6.16 7.86
CA ILE A 225 4.66 5.40 7.04
C ILE A 225 4.03 4.27 6.22
N ASP A 226 2.78 3.92 6.53
CA ASP A 226 1.97 3.00 5.75
C ASP A 226 1.14 3.79 4.73
N HIS A 227 1.21 3.39 3.46
CA HIS A 227 0.58 4.11 2.36
C HIS A 227 -0.18 3.17 1.43
N VAL A 228 -1.18 3.73 0.75
CA VAL A 228 -1.77 3.13 -0.44
C VAL A 228 -1.55 4.11 -1.58
N LEU A 229 -0.50 3.86 -2.36
CA LEU A 229 -0.21 4.61 -3.56
C LEU A 229 -1.00 4.03 -4.73
N LEU A 230 -1.65 4.88 -5.49
CA LEU A 230 -2.55 4.48 -6.57
C LEU A 230 -2.28 5.29 -7.83
N ASP A 231 -2.46 4.67 -9.00
CA ASP A 231 -2.47 5.38 -10.29
C ASP A 231 -3.26 6.68 -10.15
N ARG A 232 -2.62 7.81 -10.45
CA ARG A 232 -3.15 9.16 -10.21
C ARG A 232 -4.51 9.42 -10.85
N ARG A 233 -4.91 8.63 -11.85
CA ARG A 233 -6.21 8.69 -12.52
C ARG A 233 -7.36 8.16 -11.66
N CYS A 234 -7.07 7.38 -10.62
CA CYS A 234 -8.07 6.86 -9.69
C CYS A 234 -8.54 7.96 -8.73
N ALA A 235 -9.83 7.94 -8.36
CA ALA A 235 -10.35 8.78 -7.29
C ALA A 235 -10.35 8.04 -5.95
N VAL A 236 -10.13 8.78 -4.86
CA VAL A 236 -10.21 8.26 -3.49
C VAL A 236 -11.58 8.61 -2.92
N ARG A 237 -12.36 7.58 -2.56
CA ARG A 237 -13.70 7.75 -1.98
C ARG A 237 -13.68 7.82 -0.47
N SER A 238 -12.82 7.04 0.18
CA SER A 238 -12.62 7.12 1.63
C SER A 238 -11.31 6.49 2.05
N VAL A 239 -10.69 7.06 3.08
CA VAL A 239 -9.57 6.45 3.80
C VAL A 239 -9.91 6.31 5.28
N ARG A 240 -9.52 5.20 5.90
CA ARG A 240 -9.66 4.94 7.34
C ARG A 240 -8.39 4.26 7.85
N VAL A 241 -8.00 4.61 9.07
CA VAL A 241 -6.89 3.98 9.79
C VAL A 241 -7.51 3.29 11.01
N TYR A 242 -7.12 2.04 11.25
CA TYR A 242 -7.67 1.21 12.32
C TYR A 242 -6.55 0.67 13.20
N ASP A 243 -6.74 0.75 14.51
CA ASP A 243 -5.81 0.14 15.45
C ASP A 243 -5.79 -1.39 15.24
N LEU A 244 -4.58 -1.94 15.34
CA LEU A 244 -4.30 -3.36 15.18
C LEU A 244 -3.57 -3.87 16.43
N PRO A 245 -4.30 -4.50 17.39
CA PRO A 245 -3.68 -5.05 18.59
C PRO A 245 -2.58 -6.05 18.24
N GLY A 246 -1.46 -5.99 18.96
CA GLY A 246 -0.29 -6.84 18.72
C GLY A 246 0.66 -6.32 17.63
N SER A 247 0.34 -5.21 16.98
CA SER A 247 1.24 -4.50 16.07
C SER A 247 1.53 -3.10 16.59
N ASP A 248 2.73 -2.59 16.33
CA ASP A 248 3.09 -1.18 16.50
C ASP A 248 2.63 -0.31 15.31
N HIS A 249 2.09 -0.95 14.27
CA HIS A 249 1.39 -0.33 13.16
C HIS A 249 -0.13 -0.38 13.34
N ARG A 250 -0.80 0.47 12.57
CA ARG A 250 -2.24 0.50 12.35
C ARG A 250 -2.55 0.06 10.93
N ALA A 251 -3.67 -0.63 10.75
CA ALA A 251 -4.13 -1.01 9.42
C ALA A 251 -4.68 0.21 8.66
N LEU A 252 -4.30 0.35 7.39
CA LEU A 252 -4.75 1.41 6.49
C LEU A 252 -5.72 0.85 5.46
N PHE A 253 -6.91 1.44 5.38
CA PHE A 253 -7.94 1.11 4.41
C PHE A 253 -8.16 2.27 3.42
N ALA A 254 -8.25 1.93 2.14
CA ALA A 254 -8.61 2.86 1.08
C ALA A 254 -9.71 2.28 0.17
N ARG A 255 -10.77 3.06 -0.05
CA ARG A 255 -11.81 2.78 -1.06
C ARG A 255 -11.54 3.67 -2.27
N LEU A 256 -11.25 3.03 -3.39
CA LEU A 256 -10.81 3.68 -4.63
C LEU A 256 -11.90 3.53 -5.70
N ARG A 257 -12.01 4.52 -6.56
CA ARG A 257 -12.79 4.45 -7.81
C ARG A 257 -11.80 4.50 -8.97
N LEU A 258 -11.79 3.46 -9.79
CA LEU A 258 -10.86 3.35 -10.91
C LEU A 258 -11.32 4.18 -12.11
N PRO A 259 -10.43 4.53 -13.06
CA PRO A 259 -10.79 5.29 -14.25
C PRO A 259 -11.92 4.64 -15.05
#